data_AF-A0A1G2HU91-F1
#
_entry.id   AF-A0A1G2HU91-F1
#
_cell.length_a   1.000
_cell.length_b   1.000
_cell.length_c   1.000
_cell.angle_alpha   90.00
_cell.angle_beta   90.00
_cell.angle_gamma   90.00
#
_symmetry.space_group_name_H-M   'P 1'
#
loop_
_entity.id
_entity.type
_entity.pdbx_description
1 polymer ?
#
loop_
_entity_poly.entity_id
_entity_poly.type
_entity_poly.pdbx_seq_one_letter_code
_entity_poly.pdbx_strand_id
1 'polypeptide(L)'
;MKVTDIIFALISGRILGFLIGDFLREWGISIGLYWTLLIWFALPIISLFCLWLAFLIGRKILFIFQAVKHLLVGAVATVFDLKIFEFLFFIFSISIPFASIFAKSLSFIISTFLKYWGNKYWAFQKHEKEDMHKEILQFFFITFIGLIIDVLSFYYFSKIFNSQIAIPEAIWLKFSVIFAALVAALWNFLGYKFFVFKK
;
A
#
# COMPACT_ATOMS: atom_id res chain seq x y z
N MET A 1 -8.30 16.39 -13.74
CA MET A 1 -8.63 15.51 -12.60
C MET A 1 -10.13 15.35 -12.57
N LYS A 2 -10.66 14.13 -12.43
CA LYS A 2 -12.10 13.93 -12.25
C LYS A 2 -12.48 14.17 -10.78
N VAL A 3 -13.75 14.50 -10.51
CA VAL A 3 -14.26 14.64 -9.13
C VAL A 3 -14.07 13.34 -8.34
N THR A 4 -14.20 12.19 -9.00
CA THR A 4 -13.94 10.87 -8.41
C THR A 4 -12.49 10.71 -7.93
N ASP A 5 -11.51 11.27 -8.64
CA ASP A 5 -10.10 11.22 -8.23
C ASP A 5 -9.85 12.01 -6.94
N ILE A 6 -10.52 13.16 -6.79
CA ILE A 6 -10.44 14.01 -5.59
C ILE A 6 -11.04 13.28 -4.38
N ILE A 7 -12.23 12.70 -4.55
CA ILE A 7 -12.92 11.97 -3.49
C ILE A 7 -12.08 10.78 -3.02
N PHE A 8 -11.56 9.96 -3.95
CA PHE A 8 -10.72 8.82 -3.59
C PHE A 8 -9.39 9.22 -2.95
N ALA A 9 -8.77 10.34 -3.37
CA ALA A 9 -7.56 10.86 -2.73
C ALA A 9 -7.82 11.29 -1.28
N LEU A 10 -8.93 11.99 -1.03
CA LEU A 10 -9.29 12.44 0.32
C LEU A 10 -9.63 11.25 1.24
N ILE A 11 -10.40 10.29 0.74
CA ILE A 11 -10.74 9.08 1.49
C ILE A 11 -9.49 8.27 1.81
N SER A 12 -8.62 8.04 0.83
CA SER A 12 -7.37 7.29 1.03
C SER A 12 -6.44 7.99 2.03
N GLY A 13 -6.30 9.31 1.94
CA GLY A 13 -5.52 10.08 2.90
C GLY A 13 -6.07 10.03 4.32
N ARG A 14 -7.39 10.00 4.49
CA ARG A 14 -8.03 9.89 5.81
C ARG A 14 -7.85 8.51 6.43
N ILE A 15 -7.98 7.46 5.62
CA ILE A 15 -7.73 6.07 6.03
C ILE A 15 -6.26 5.90 6.44
N LEU A 16 -5.33 6.45 5.66
CA LEU A 16 -3.89 6.47 6.00
C LEU A 16 -3.61 7.21 7.30
N GLY A 17 -4.29 8.34 7.55
CA GLY A 17 -4.12 9.10 8.78
C GLY A 17 -4.56 8.36 10.04
N PHE A 18 -5.55 7.47 9.93
CA PHE A 18 -5.92 6.58 11.03
C PHE A 18 -4.78 5.61 11.38
N LEU A 19 -4.19 4.95 10.36
CA LEU A 19 -3.09 4.02 10.56
C LEU A 19 -1.85 4.69 11.15
N ILE A 20 -1.46 5.85 10.65
CA ILE A 20 -0.29 6.57 11.16
C ILE A 20 -0.52 6.99 12.62
N GLY A 21 -1.74 7.40 12.97
CA GLY A 21 -2.11 7.70 14.36
C GLY A 21 -1.98 6.49 15.29
N ASP A 22 -2.55 5.35 14.91
CA ASP A 22 -2.46 4.09 15.68
C ASP A 22 -1.00 3.66 15.87
N PHE A 23 -0.23 3.65 14.78
CA PHE A 23 1.16 3.21 14.79
C PHE A 23 2.05 4.09 15.67
N LEU A 24 1.83 5.42 15.65
CA LEU A 24 2.57 6.34 16.50
C LEU A 24 2.21 6.16 17.99
N ARG A 25 0.96 5.82 18.30
CA ARG A 25 0.50 5.55 19.66
C ARG A 25 1.12 4.27 20.22
N GLU A 26 1.22 3.23 19.41
CA GLU A 26 1.92 1.98 19.75
C GLU A 26 3.42 2.18 20.00
N TRP A 27 4.03 3.18 19.37
CA TRP A 27 5.43 3.55 19.56
C TRP A 27 5.72 4.32 20.86
N GLY A 28 4.73 4.50 21.73
CA GLY A 28 4.89 5.22 23.00
C GLY A 28 5.08 6.73 22.82
N ILE A 29 4.89 7.25 21.60
CA ILE A 29 4.83 8.69 21.35
C ILE A 29 3.43 9.12 21.78
N SER A 30 3.33 9.75 22.96
CA SER A 30 2.09 10.33 23.46
C SER A 30 1.73 11.59 22.68
N ILE A 31 1.24 11.37 21.47
CA ILE A 31 0.73 12.42 20.61
C ILE A 31 -0.54 12.96 21.28
N GLY A 32 -0.45 14.19 21.82
CA GLY A 32 -1.62 14.88 22.35
C GLY A 32 -2.73 14.98 21.28
N LEU A 33 -3.99 15.03 21.72
CA LEU A 33 -5.18 15.04 20.85
C LEU A 33 -5.05 15.99 19.64
N TYR A 34 -4.44 17.15 19.85
CA TYR A 34 -4.16 18.16 18.82
C TYR A 34 -3.33 17.63 17.65
N TRP A 35 -2.21 16.96 17.92
CA TRP A 35 -1.31 16.46 16.88
C TRP A 35 -1.90 15.27 16.12
N THR A 36 -2.69 14.42 16.78
CA THR A 36 -3.44 13.34 16.12
C THR A 36 -4.48 13.91 15.16
N LEU A 37 -5.23 14.93 15.58
CA LEU A 37 -6.18 15.64 14.71
C LEU A 37 -5.46 16.31 13.54
N LEU A 38 -4.29 16.92 13.79
CA LEU A 38 -3.50 17.57 12.75
C LEU A 38 -3.05 16.59 11.66
N ILE A 39 -2.54 15.41 12.03
CA ILE A 39 -2.21 14.33 11.09
C ILE A 39 -3.45 13.89 10.30
N TRP A 40 -4.59 13.77 10.97
CA TRP A 40 -5.85 13.35 10.37
C TRP A 40 -6.38 14.33 9.31
N PHE A 41 -6.16 15.63 9.48
CA PHE A 41 -6.52 16.64 8.49
C PHE A 41 -5.42 16.89 7.46
N ALA A 42 -4.15 16.76 7.82
CA ALA A 42 -3.02 17.01 6.93
C ALA A 42 -2.87 15.93 5.85
N LEU A 43 -3.00 14.65 6.20
CA LEU A 43 -2.79 13.56 5.24
C LEU A 43 -3.76 13.53 4.05
N PRO A 44 -5.07 13.81 4.20
CA PRO A 44 -5.98 14.01 3.07
C PRO A 44 -5.56 15.16 2.15
N ILE A 45 -5.03 16.25 2.72
CA ILE A 45 -4.56 17.39 1.94
C ILE A 45 -3.28 17.02 1.19
N ILE A 46 -2.35 16.31 1.85
CA ILE A 46 -1.11 15.82 1.25
C ILE A 46 -1.39 14.81 0.14
N SER A 47 -2.29 13.84 0.34
CA SER A 47 -2.64 12.87 -0.69
C SER A 47 -3.27 13.54 -1.91
N LEU A 48 -4.14 14.54 -1.69
CA LEU A 48 -4.72 15.34 -2.75
C LEU A 48 -3.66 16.18 -3.47
N PHE A 49 -2.73 16.80 -2.75
CA PHE A 49 -1.62 17.54 -3.33
C PHE A 49 -0.70 16.64 -4.16
N CYS A 50 -0.34 15.46 -3.66
CA CYS A 50 0.43 14.45 -4.41
C CYS A 50 -0.30 14.03 -5.68
N LEU A 51 -1.62 13.79 -5.62
CA LEU A 51 -2.41 13.42 -6.80
C LEU A 51 -2.51 14.58 -7.79
N TRP A 52 -2.66 15.81 -7.31
CA TRP A 52 -2.66 17.01 -8.15
C TRP A 52 -1.32 17.22 -8.86
N LEU A 53 -0.20 17.06 -8.15
CA LEU A 53 1.14 17.13 -8.72
C LEU A 53 1.35 16.02 -9.77
N ALA A 54 0.91 14.81 -9.46
CA ALA A 54 0.93 13.69 -10.40
C ALA A 54 0.02 13.92 -11.62
N PHE A 55 -1.10 14.64 -11.46
CA PHE A 55 -1.96 15.03 -12.57
C PHE A 55 -1.28 16.06 -13.48
N LEU A 56 -0.56 17.03 -12.92
CA LEU A 56 0.21 18.01 -13.69
C LEU A 56 1.31 17.34 -14.52
N ILE A 57 2.10 16.46 -13.89
CA ILE A 57 3.16 15.69 -14.56
C ILE A 57 2.55 14.66 -15.52
N GLY A 58 1.40 14.09 -15.16
CA GLY A 58 0.62 13.13 -15.94
C GLY A 58 0.16 13.65 -17.30
N ARG A 59 0.06 14.97 -17.48
CA ARG A 59 -0.17 15.58 -18.81
C ARG A 59 0.96 15.27 -19.80
N LYS A 60 2.19 15.07 -19.32
CA LYS A 60 3.33 14.66 -20.14
C LYS A 60 3.61 13.16 -20.06
N ILE A 61 3.43 12.55 -18.89
CA ILE A 61 3.74 11.14 -18.65
C ILE A 61 2.59 10.45 -17.91
N LEU A 62 1.64 9.86 -18.64
CA LEU A 62 0.48 9.12 -18.08
C LEU A 62 0.88 8.03 -17.06
N PHE A 63 2.09 7.49 -17.17
CA PHE A 63 2.65 6.51 -16.25
C PHE A 63 2.69 7.00 -14.79
N ILE A 64 3.10 8.26 -14.56
CA ILE A 64 3.27 8.81 -13.20
C ILE A 64 1.92 8.97 -12.52
N PHE A 65 0.90 9.42 -13.26
CA PHE A 65 -0.46 9.57 -12.72
C PHE A 65 -1.07 8.23 -12.29
N GLN A 66 -0.88 7.19 -13.11
CA GLN A 66 -1.32 5.83 -12.78
C GLN A 66 -0.54 5.24 -11.59
N ALA A 67 0.78 5.49 -11.51
CA ALA A 67 1.63 5.03 -10.42
C ALA A 67 1.22 5.62 -9.07
N VAL A 68 0.91 6.92 -9.01
CA VAL A 68 0.45 7.56 -7.76
C VAL A 68 -0.91 7.01 -7.32
N LYS A 69 -1.85 6.79 -8.25
CA LYS A 69 -3.11 6.11 -7.92
C LYS A 69 -2.88 4.69 -7.42
N HIS A 70 -1.98 3.96 -8.06
CA HIS A 70 -1.59 2.61 -7.63
C HIS A 70 -1.05 2.60 -6.20
N LEU A 71 -0.17 3.55 -5.86
CA LEU A 71 0.36 3.71 -4.51
C LEU A 71 -0.73 4.05 -3.49
N LEU A 72 -1.65 4.96 -3.82
CA LEU A 72 -2.78 5.30 -2.94
C LEU A 72 -3.71 4.10 -2.70
N VAL A 73 -4.01 3.32 -3.74
CA VAL A 73 -4.77 2.07 -3.60
C VAL A 73 -4.00 1.06 -2.73
N GLY A 74 -2.69 0.92 -2.95
CA GLY A 74 -1.82 0.06 -2.17
C GLY A 74 -1.82 0.43 -0.68
N ALA A 75 -1.67 1.71 -0.38
CA ALA A 75 -1.74 2.25 0.97
C ALA A 75 -3.07 1.93 1.68
N VAL A 76 -4.20 2.16 1.00
CA VAL A 76 -5.52 1.80 1.55
C VAL A 76 -5.61 0.30 1.80
N ALA A 77 -5.17 -0.53 0.85
CA ALA A 77 -5.18 -1.98 1.00
C ALA A 77 -4.32 -2.44 2.19
N THR A 78 -3.17 -1.82 2.44
CA THR A 78 -2.32 -2.11 3.62
C THR A 78 -3.04 -1.76 4.93
N VAL A 79 -3.77 -0.65 4.98
CA VAL A 79 -4.54 -0.28 6.18
C VAL A 79 -5.63 -1.32 6.45
N PHE A 80 -6.35 -1.74 5.41
CA PHE A 80 -7.33 -2.80 5.52
C PHE A 80 -6.70 -4.14 5.95
N ASP A 81 -5.53 -4.49 5.43
CA ASP A 81 -4.82 -5.72 5.80
C ASP A 81 -4.53 -5.77 7.29
N LEU A 82 -4.00 -4.68 7.85
CA LEU A 82 -3.68 -4.60 9.28
C LEU A 82 -4.93 -4.68 10.15
N LYS A 83 -6.01 -3.97 9.79
CA LYS A 83 -7.24 -3.97 10.60
C LYS A 83 -7.99 -5.29 10.53
N ILE A 84 -8.02 -5.93 9.36
CA ILE A 84 -8.61 -7.27 9.21
C ILE A 84 -7.75 -8.29 9.97
N PHE A 85 -6.43 -8.18 9.93
CA PHE A 85 -5.53 -9.02 10.70
C PHE A 85 -5.78 -8.88 12.21
N GLU A 86 -5.78 -7.66 12.75
CA GLU A 86 -6.05 -7.39 14.17
C GLU A 86 -7.39 -8.00 14.61
N PHE A 87 -8.43 -7.80 13.80
CA PHE A 87 -9.77 -8.33 14.07
C PHE A 87 -9.82 -9.86 14.06
N LEU A 88 -9.26 -10.49 13.02
CA LEU A 88 -9.19 -11.96 12.92
C LEU A 88 -8.34 -12.55 14.04
N PHE A 89 -7.19 -11.94 14.33
CA PHE A 89 -6.31 -12.40 15.38
C PHE A 89 -6.99 -12.31 16.74
N PHE A 90 -7.71 -11.22 17.03
CA PHE A 90 -8.48 -11.09 18.26
C PHE A 90 -9.50 -12.23 18.42
N ILE A 91 -10.25 -12.58 17.36
CA ILE A 91 -11.26 -13.64 17.39
C ILE A 91 -10.63 -15.03 17.58
N PHE A 92 -9.57 -15.33 16.84
CA PHE A 92 -9.02 -16.69 16.75
C PHE A 92 -7.86 -16.97 17.71
N SER A 93 -7.31 -15.94 18.37
CA SER A 93 -6.11 -16.02 19.22
C SER A 93 -6.20 -17.08 20.32
N ILE A 94 -7.40 -17.34 20.83
CA ILE A 94 -7.65 -18.26 21.96
C ILE A 94 -7.94 -19.69 21.46
N SER A 95 -8.42 -19.85 20.22
CA SER A 95 -9.06 -21.10 19.77
C SER A 95 -8.22 -21.94 18.81
N ILE A 96 -7.24 -21.35 18.13
CA ILE A 96 -6.52 -22.02 17.04
C ILE A 96 -5.01 -21.96 17.27
N PRO A 97 -4.30 -23.11 17.38
CA PRO A 97 -2.84 -23.10 17.26
C PRO A 97 -2.48 -22.58 15.86
N PHE A 98 -1.57 -21.60 15.78
CA PHE A 98 -1.24 -20.84 14.55
C PHE A 98 -2.28 -19.79 14.09
N ALA A 99 -3.12 -19.29 15.00
CA ALA A 99 -4.08 -18.20 14.71
C ALA A 99 -3.44 -16.97 14.02
N SER A 100 -2.19 -16.63 14.34
CA SER A 100 -1.48 -15.51 13.70
C SER A 100 -1.23 -15.74 12.21
N ILE A 101 -0.78 -16.93 11.82
CA ILE A 101 -0.51 -17.29 10.42
C ILE A 101 -1.82 -17.33 9.63
N PHE A 102 -2.87 -17.92 10.23
CA PHE A 102 -4.18 -17.98 9.61
C PHE A 102 -4.78 -16.58 9.39
N ALA A 103 -4.81 -15.75 10.44
CA ALA A 103 -5.31 -14.38 10.38
C ALA A 103 -4.55 -13.55 9.33
N LYS A 104 -3.22 -13.66 9.30
CA LYS A 104 -2.39 -12.90 8.34
C LYS A 104 -2.58 -13.35 6.91
N SER A 105 -2.75 -14.65 6.68
CA SER A 105 -2.99 -15.19 5.34
C SER A 105 -4.34 -14.73 4.80
N LEU A 106 -5.37 -14.77 5.64
CA LEU A 106 -6.72 -14.38 5.25
C LEU A 106 -6.85 -12.86 5.05
N SER A 107 -6.25 -12.04 5.93
CA SER A 107 -6.20 -10.59 5.74
C SER A 107 -5.51 -10.19 4.44
N PHE A 108 -4.41 -10.86 4.10
CA PHE A 108 -3.64 -10.58 2.90
C PHE A 108 -4.45 -10.88 1.63
N ILE A 109 -5.17 -12.00 1.61
CA ILE A 109 -6.05 -12.37 0.49
C ILE A 109 -7.14 -11.30 0.31
N ILE A 110 -7.88 -10.97 1.36
CA ILE A 110 -8.97 -9.99 1.32
C ILE A 110 -8.46 -8.62 0.84
N SER A 111 -7.31 -8.20 1.35
CA SER A 111 -6.70 -6.91 1.00
C SER A 111 -6.16 -6.90 -0.43
N THR A 112 -5.67 -8.03 -0.92
CA THR A 112 -5.26 -8.19 -2.32
C THR A 112 -6.45 -8.07 -3.27
N PHE A 113 -7.61 -8.61 -2.90
CA PHE A 113 -8.86 -8.36 -3.62
C PHE A 113 -9.18 -6.86 -3.63
N LEU A 114 -9.23 -6.18 -2.48
CA LEU A 114 -9.46 -4.71 -2.47
C LEU A 114 -8.48 -3.95 -3.38
N LYS A 115 -7.20 -4.34 -3.36
CA LYS A 115 -6.15 -3.77 -4.20
C LYS A 115 -6.40 -3.99 -5.69
N TYR A 116 -6.89 -5.17 -6.13
CA TYR A 116 -7.23 -5.41 -7.54
C TYR A 116 -8.34 -4.48 -8.02
N TRP A 117 -9.44 -4.36 -7.27
CA TRP A 117 -10.61 -3.58 -7.70
C TRP A 117 -10.25 -2.09 -7.75
N GLY A 118 -9.53 -1.59 -6.73
CA GLY A 118 -9.03 -0.22 -6.73
C GLY A 118 -8.11 0.06 -7.91
N ASN A 119 -7.20 -0.88 -8.24
CA ASN A 119 -6.31 -0.70 -9.39
C ASN A 119 -7.06 -0.76 -10.72
N LYS A 120 -7.93 -1.76 -10.92
CA LYS A 120 -8.70 -1.95 -12.15
C LYS A 120 -9.57 -0.73 -12.48
N TYR A 121 -10.42 -0.32 -11.53
CA TYR A 121 -11.43 0.72 -11.78
C TYR A 121 -10.89 2.14 -11.64
N TRP A 122 -9.95 2.38 -10.72
CA TRP A 122 -9.48 3.75 -10.45
C TRP A 122 -8.09 4.06 -11.01
N ALA A 123 -7.09 3.22 -10.75
CA ALA A 123 -5.71 3.47 -11.21
C ALA A 123 -5.56 3.32 -12.73
N PHE A 124 -6.06 2.21 -13.29
CA PHE A 124 -5.94 1.88 -14.71
C PHE A 124 -7.22 2.16 -15.52
N GLN A 125 -8.35 2.42 -14.85
CA GLN A 125 -9.64 2.77 -15.46
C GLN A 125 -10.09 1.78 -16.56
N LYS A 126 -9.83 0.48 -16.34
CA LYS A 126 -10.27 -0.59 -17.24
C LYS A 126 -11.65 -1.06 -16.80
N HIS A 127 -12.67 -0.66 -17.56
CA HIS A 127 -14.08 -0.96 -17.28
C HIS A 127 -14.58 -2.20 -18.02
N GLU A 128 -13.76 -2.77 -18.90
CA GLU A 128 -14.04 -3.99 -19.64
C GLU A 128 -14.11 -5.19 -18.69
N LYS A 129 -15.07 -6.08 -18.97
CA LYS A 129 -15.32 -7.30 -18.19
C LYS A 129 -14.77 -8.55 -18.86
N GLU A 130 -14.29 -8.45 -20.10
CA GLU A 130 -13.69 -9.59 -20.81
C GLU A 130 -12.48 -10.13 -20.04
N ASP A 131 -12.37 -11.45 -19.97
CA ASP A 131 -11.25 -12.17 -19.35
C ASP A 131 -10.94 -11.81 -17.88
N MET A 132 -11.92 -11.34 -17.11
CA MET A 132 -11.75 -10.96 -15.70
C MET A 132 -11.06 -12.05 -14.84
N HIS A 133 -11.36 -13.33 -15.07
CA HIS A 133 -10.69 -14.43 -14.37
C HIS A 133 -9.19 -14.48 -14.65
N LYS A 134 -8.78 -14.30 -15.91
CA LYS A 134 -7.35 -14.27 -16.28
C LYS A 134 -6.66 -13.05 -15.66
N GLU A 135 -7.32 -11.90 -15.66
CA GLU A 135 -6.77 -10.68 -15.04
C GLU A 135 -6.53 -10.88 -13.53
N ILE A 136 -7.48 -11.47 -12.81
CA ILE A 136 -7.33 -11.74 -11.37
C ILE A 136 -6.16 -12.69 -11.13
N LEU A 137 -6.05 -13.78 -11.89
CA LEU A 137 -4.95 -14.74 -11.75
C LEU A 137 -3.58 -14.09 -12.05
N GLN A 138 -3.48 -13.32 -13.13
CA GLN A 138 -2.25 -12.60 -13.48
C GLN A 138 -1.90 -11.54 -12.41
N PHE A 139 -2.90 -10.82 -11.89
CA PHE A 139 -2.70 -9.86 -10.82
C PHE A 139 -2.16 -10.54 -9.56
N PHE A 140 -2.76 -11.66 -9.17
CA PHE A 140 -2.32 -12.41 -8.01
C PHE A 140 -0.90 -12.94 -8.20
N PHE A 141 -0.58 -13.50 -9.36
CA PHE A 141 0.76 -13.98 -9.70
C PHE A 141 1.82 -12.87 -9.65
N ILE A 142 1.53 -11.71 -10.23
CA ILE A 142 2.44 -10.55 -10.18
C ILE A 142 2.61 -10.05 -8.75
N THR A 143 1.53 -10.00 -7.97
CA THR A 143 1.56 -9.60 -6.56
C THR A 143 2.42 -10.55 -5.74
N PHE A 144 2.31 -11.85 -6.00
CA PHE A 144 3.09 -12.88 -5.34
C PHE A 144 4.59 -12.74 -5.66
N ILE A 145 4.97 -12.53 -6.91
CA ILE A 145 6.35 -12.23 -7.28
C ILE A 145 6.80 -10.91 -6.63
N GLY A 146 5.95 -9.90 -6.59
CA GLY A 146 6.22 -8.63 -5.92
C GLY A 146 6.54 -8.81 -4.44
N LEU A 147 5.85 -9.72 -3.74
CA LEU A 147 6.15 -10.08 -2.36
C LEU A 147 7.51 -10.75 -2.22
N ILE A 148 7.88 -11.64 -3.14
CA ILE A 148 9.22 -12.25 -3.15
C ILE A 148 10.29 -11.17 -3.35
N ILE A 149 10.08 -10.25 -4.29
CA ILE A 149 10.97 -9.12 -4.54
C ILE A 149 11.09 -8.22 -3.31
N ASP A 150 9.98 -7.96 -2.60
CA ASP A 150 9.97 -7.19 -1.36
C ASP A 150 10.90 -7.83 -0.32
N VAL A 151 10.71 -9.12 -0.03
CA VAL A 151 11.50 -9.85 0.96
C VAL A 151 12.99 -9.90 0.59
N LEU A 152 13.30 -10.17 -0.68
CA LEU A 152 14.68 -10.20 -1.16
C LEU A 152 15.34 -8.81 -1.11
N SER A 153 14.60 -7.77 -1.49
CA SER A 153 15.09 -6.39 -1.43
C SER A 153 15.30 -5.95 0.02
N PHE A 154 14.41 -6.32 0.92
CA PHE A 154 14.57 -6.06 2.35
C PHE A 154 15.82 -6.74 2.89
N TYR A 155 16.04 -8.01 2.57
CA TYR A 155 17.26 -8.73 2.96
C TYR A 155 18.52 -8.03 2.41
N TYR A 156 18.49 -7.61 1.14
CA TYR A 156 19.58 -6.88 0.52
C TYR A 156 19.88 -5.56 1.25
N PHE A 157 18.87 -4.70 1.45
CA PHE A 157 19.07 -3.40 2.10
C PHE A 157 19.45 -3.51 3.58
N SER A 158 18.88 -4.49 4.30
CA SER A 158 19.12 -4.65 5.74
C SER A 158 20.46 -5.31 6.07
N LYS A 159 20.94 -6.24 5.23
CA LYS A 159 22.13 -7.07 5.54
C LYS A 159 23.31 -6.87 4.60
N ILE A 160 23.06 -6.60 3.32
CA ILE A 160 24.13 -6.52 2.31
C ILE A 160 24.55 -5.07 2.09
N PHE A 161 23.57 -4.16 2.01
CA PHE A 161 23.81 -2.73 1.87
C PHE A 161 24.27 -2.18 3.22
N ASN A 162 25.57 -2.29 3.47
CA ASN A 162 26.17 -1.80 4.70
C ASN A 162 26.05 -0.27 4.69
N SER A 163 25.28 0.28 5.64
CA SER A 163 25.14 1.72 5.79
C SER A 163 26.52 2.31 6.11
N GLN A 164 27.16 2.92 5.10
CA GLN A 164 28.38 3.73 5.31
C GLN A 164 28.09 4.98 6.17
N ILE A 165 26.82 5.24 6.43
CA ILE A 165 26.33 6.35 7.24
C ILE A 165 26.14 5.83 8.68
N ALA A 166 26.61 6.58 9.67
CA ALA A 166 26.46 6.27 11.10
C ALA A 166 25.00 6.41 11.58
N ILE A 167 24.10 5.61 11.01
CA ILE A 167 22.68 5.54 11.34
C ILE A 167 22.48 4.39 12.32
N PRO A 168 21.72 4.57 13.41
CA PRO A 168 21.35 3.46 14.30
C PRO A 168 20.69 2.31 13.54
N GLU A 169 21.09 1.06 13.84
CA GLU A 169 20.61 -0.15 13.14
C GLU A 169 19.07 -0.25 13.13
N ALA A 170 18.42 0.10 14.24
CA ALA A 170 16.97 0.11 14.37
C ALA A 170 16.27 1.09 13.39
N ILE A 171 16.93 2.18 13.02
CA ILE A 171 16.43 3.15 12.04
C ILE A 171 16.72 2.64 10.62
N TRP A 172 17.91 2.08 10.38
CA TRP A 172 18.28 1.51 9.08
C TRP A 172 17.36 0.37 8.65
N LEU A 173 16.98 -0.53 9.56
CA LEU A 173 16.02 -1.60 9.29
C LEU A 173 14.68 -1.06 8.78
N LYS A 174 14.20 0.04 9.36
CA LYS A 174 12.94 0.68 8.95
C LYS A 174 13.07 1.29 7.54
N PHE A 175 14.17 1.97 7.24
CA PHE A 175 14.44 2.45 5.89
C PHE A 175 14.53 1.30 4.88
N SER A 176 15.14 0.17 5.26
CA SER A 176 15.22 -1.02 4.42
C SER A 176 13.84 -1.57 4.06
N VAL A 177 12.89 -1.58 5.00
CA VAL A 177 11.49 -1.95 4.73
C VAL A 177 10.85 -0.99 3.73
N ILE A 178 11.08 0.32 3.89
CA ILE A 178 10.53 1.33 2.97
C ILE A 178 11.10 1.17 1.56
N PHE A 179 12.41 0.99 1.43
CA PHE A 179 13.04 0.79 0.12
C PHE A 179 12.58 -0.50 -0.55
N ALA A 180 12.48 -1.60 0.20
CA ALA A 180 11.94 -2.86 -0.29
C ALA A 180 10.52 -2.69 -0.84
N ALA A 181 9.64 -2.03 -0.07
CA ALA A 181 8.27 -1.76 -0.46
C ALA A 181 8.18 -0.90 -1.73
N LEU A 182 9.09 0.07 -1.90
CA LEU A 182 9.16 0.87 -3.12
C LEU A 182 9.57 0.03 -4.35
N VAL A 183 10.57 -0.83 -4.22
CA VAL A 183 10.99 -1.73 -5.31
C VAL A 183 9.86 -2.69 -5.68
N ALA A 184 9.20 -3.30 -4.69
CA ALA A 184 8.06 -4.18 -4.91
C ALA A 184 6.86 -3.44 -5.51
N ALA A 185 6.60 -2.20 -5.11
CA ALA A 185 5.56 -1.36 -5.69
C ALA A 185 5.85 -1.04 -7.16
N LEU A 186 7.10 -0.76 -7.52
CA LEU A 186 7.50 -0.55 -8.92
C LEU A 186 7.29 -1.80 -9.77
N TRP A 187 7.71 -2.97 -9.26
CA TRP A 187 7.46 -4.25 -9.92
C TRP A 187 5.96 -4.49 -10.13
N ASN A 188 5.16 -4.34 -9.07
CA ASN A 188 3.71 -4.53 -9.12
C ASN A 188 3.08 -3.58 -10.14
N PHE A 189 3.46 -2.31 -10.13
CA PHE A 189 2.94 -1.32 -11.07
C PHE A 189 3.25 -1.67 -12.53
N LEU A 190 4.51 -2.00 -12.83
CA LEU A 190 4.95 -2.41 -14.16
C LEU A 190 4.23 -3.69 -14.59
N GLY A 191 4.18 -4.69 -13.72
CA GLY A 191 3.52 -5.96 -13.96
C GLY A 191 2.03 -5.77 -14.28
N TYR A 192 1.31 -5.03 -13.45
CA TYR A 192 -0.10 -4.77 -13.66
C TYR A 192 -0.36 -3.98 -14.94
N LYS A 193 0.48 -2.99 -15.26
CA LYS A 193 0.32 -2.17 -16.45
C LYS A 193 0.54 -2.97 -17.74
N PHE A 194 1.62 -3.76 -17.81
CA PHE A 194 2.03 -4.41 -19.05
C PHE A 194 1.44 -5.80 -19.25
N PHE A 195 1.15 -6.53 -18.17
CA PHE A 195 0.68 -7.91 -18.25
C PHE A 195 -0.81 -8.07 -17.94
N VAL A 196 -1.33 -7.36 -16.93
CA VAL A 196 -2.71 -7.55 -16.45
C VAL A 196 -3.70 -6.63 -17.16
N PHE A 197 -3.49 -5.33 -17.06
CA PHE A 197 -4.38 -4.31 -17.57
C PHE A 197 -3.88 -3.79 -18.90
N LYS A 198 -3.64 -4.71 -19.84
CA LYS A 198 -3.32 -4.37 -21.22
C LYS A 198 -4.45 -3.48 -21.77
N LYS A 199 -4.04 -2.28 -22.17
CA LYS A 199 -4.78 -1.33 -23.01
C LYS A 199 -3.81 -0.89 -24.10
#